data_AF-A0A813ZG72-F1
#
_entry.id   AF-A0A813ZG72-F1
#
_cell.length_a   1.000
_cell.length_b   1.000
_cell.length_c   1.000
_cell.angle_alpha   90.00
_cell.angle_beta   90.00
_cell.angle_gamma   90.00
#
_symmetry.space_group_name_H-M   'P 1'
#
loop_
_entity.id
_entity.type
_entity.pdbx_description
1 polymer ?
#
loop_
_entity_poly.entity_id
_entity_poly.type
_entity_poly.pdbx_seq_one_letter_code
_entity_poly.pdbx_strand_id
1 'polypeptide(L)'
;MATNAASSSNNRYDLAALPPRWLDCPRKSSVIADKFVACKTPLDNRYKEKISPGQRWTCALLINTCKTEQKTLGLVIDLTNTERFYRSQTEFEEKNIQYEKIRCRGHGETPSDEQIDRFVNVCNKFFEHNPTKLIGVHCTHGFNRTGFLICIYLCREYDMSIDAAIDMFAKAREPGIYKQDYLNELLRRYGDESVTDIPAPPRPAWCLTNSDDEDEPNERPVASGGVKRPHSSTSEMSNKRFQGDSPKKIPQFAVSLPGVTVVSLQPAMTPIQLKCQRMCEWNRRGFPGSQPVSMDITNYMTIVQSPYMVSWKADGTRYMMLIEDEHKIYMFDRDNTVFEISHIRFPFDADCTRHLTNTLVDGELVIDNVNGTKCPRFLIYDIVVYENDNVGKKPFRERLDIIRRIIDVRNKAITKGLIDRSQDPFSIRNKDFWDLSNVQKLVGPKFRAQIAHEVDGLIFQPEADPYMPGRSPRVLKWKEDNTIDFRLKIVQEQRTGQLAEKKASLYVNGLSTPFTYMRFTPSLRQYDNKIIECSFYKGEWHFHRERTDKSFPNAKETAFGAIEALKNPITKEILCKLIEDHWKPNGHNQASH
;
A
#
# COMPACT_ATOMS: atom_id res chain seq x y z
N MET A 1 51.48 -58.39 -22.30
CA MET A 1 50.27 -57.95 -21.58
C MET A 1 50.62 -57.85 -20.10
N ALA A 2 50.33 -56.73 -19.44
CA ALA A 2 50.49 -56.57 -17.99
C ALA A 2 49.54 -55.47 -17.52
N THR A 3 48.41 -55.86 -16.91
CA THR A 3 47.37 -54.94 -16.44
C THR A 3 47.55 -54.66 -14.96
N ASN A 4 48.24 -53.56 -14.61
CA ASN A 4 48.27 -53.08 -13.23
C ASN A 4 46.96 -52.36 -12.90
N ALA A 5 46.29 -52.81 -11.84
CA ALA A 5 45.13 -52.11 -11.29
C ALA A 5 45.58 -50.86 -10.52
N ALA A 6 44.93 -49.73 -10.78
CA ALA A 6 45.03 -48.52 -9.97
C ALA A 6 43.69 -48.29 -9.26
N SER A 7 43.74 -47.97 -7.96
CA SER A 7 42.56 -47.89 -7.10
C SER A 7 41.69 -46.68 -7.40
N SER A 8 40.44 -46.90 -7.80
CA SER A 8 39.41 -45.86 -7.84
C SER A 8 38.88 -45.59 -6.43
N SER A 9 39.33 -44.49 -5.83
CA SER A 9 38.84 -44.00 -4.54
C SER A 9 37.39 -43.53 -4.65
N ASN A 10 36.45 -44.43 -4.33
CA ASN A 10 35.01 -44.16 -4.29
C ASN A 10 34.66 -43.12 -3.21
N ASN A 11 34.70 -41.84 -3.58
CA ASN A 11 34.37 -40.72 -2.69
C ASN A 11 32.84 -40.62 -2.49
N ARG A 12 32.31 -41.48 -1.62
CA ARG A 12 30.89 -41.50 -1.23
C ARG A 12 30.55 -40.26 -0.41
N TYR A 13 29.85 -39.30 -1.02
CA TYR A 13 29.26 -38.18 -0.29
C TYR A 13 28.22 -38.66 0.74
N ASP A 14 28.28 -38.14 1.98
CA ASP A 14 27.38 -38.53 3.06
C ASP A 14 25.94 -38.04 2.81
N LEU A 15 25.06 -38.97 2.45
CA LEU A 15 23.62 -38.72 2.27
C LEU A 15 22.93 -38.13 3.52
N ALA A 16 23.49 -38.40 4.71
CA ALA A 16 23.01 -37.89 5.99
C ALA A 16 23.74 -36.63 6.47
N ALA A 17 24.55 -35.95 5.64
CA ALA A 17 25.18 -34.68 6.01
C ALA A 17 24.12 -33.57 6.19
N LEU A 18 24.19 -32.82 7.29
CA LEU A 18 23.29 -31.68 7.52
C LEU A 18 23.44 -30.62 6.40
N PRO A 19 22.39 -29.84 6.09
CA PRO A 19 22.55 -28.70 5.20
C PRO A 19 23.45 -27.64 5.86
N PRO A 20 24.44 -27.05 5.16
CA PRO A 20 25.31 -26.03 5.74
C PRO A 20 24.52 -24.89 6.38
N ARG A 21 24.95 -24.43 7.57
CA ARG A 21 24.33 -23.33 8.33
C ARG A 21 22.87 -23.57 8.74
N TRP A 22 22.37 -24.80 8.67
CA TRP A 22 20.96 -25.10 8.94
C TRP A 22 20.59 -25.07 10.43
N LEU A 23 21.49 -25.44 11.35
CA LEU A 23 21.18 -25.55 12.78
C LEU A 23 20.70 -24.20 13.34
N ASP A 24 21.52 -23.17 13.17
CA ASP A 24 21.34 -21.82 13.75
C ASP A 24 20.45 -20.91 12.90
N CYS A 25 20.13 -21.32 11.67
CA CYS A 25 19.08 -20.74 10.86
C CYS A 25 17.72 -20.77 11.61
N PRO A 26 17.01 -19.64 11.78
CA PRO A 26 15.72 -19.60 12.49
C PRO A 26 14.65 -20.47 11.82
N ARG A 27 13.86 -21.20 12.63
CA ARG A 27 12.87 -22.19 12.17
C ARG A 27 11.90 -21.68 11.10
N LYS A 28 11.13 -20.62 11.41
CA LYS A 28 10.09 -20.04 10.53
C LYS A 28 9.95 -18.52 10.68
N SER A 29 9.15 -17.92 9.83
CA SER A 29 8.66 -16.53 9.90
C SER A 29 7.47 -16.39 10.87
N SER A 30 7.02 -15.14 11.07
CA SER A 30 5.60 -14.88 11.38
C SER A 30 4.73 -15.14 10.12
N VAL A 31 3.44 -14.78 10.13
CA VAL A 31 2.62 -14.95 8.92
C VAL A 31 2.83 -13.77 7.98
N ILE A 32 3.04 -14.07 6.70
CA ILE A 32 3.22 -13.09 5.63
C ILE A 32 1.87 -12.95 4.90
N ALA A 33 1.38 -11.71 4.77
CA ALA A 33 0.15 -11.34 4.07
C ALA A 33 -1.12 -12.15 4.46
N ASP A 34 -1.16 -12.69 5.68
CA ASP A 34 -2.21 -13.62 6.16
C ASP A 34 -2.40 -14.88 5.27
N LYS A 35 -1.34 -15.27 4.53
CA LYS A 35 -1.36 -16.35 3.53
C LYS A 35 -0.18 -17.34 3.65
N PHE A 36 1.03 -16.87 3.99
CA PHE A 36 2.24 -17.68 3.93
C PHE A 36 2.99 -17.81 5.26
N VAL A 37 3.71 -18.93 5.42
CA VAL A 37 4.75 -19.12 6.43
C VAL A 37 6.04 -19.56 5.74
N ALA A 38 7.03 -18.69 5.71
CA ALA A 38 8.37 -19.03 5.23
C ALA A 38 9.13 -19.81 6.32
N CYS A 39 9.80 -20.91 5.97
CA CYS A 39 10.58 -21.69 6.94
C CYS A 39 11.86 -22.28 6.34
N LYS A 40 12.81 -22.67 7.21
CA LYS A 40 13.92 -23.54 6.77
C LYS A 40 13.38 -24.94 6.51
N THR A 41 14.01 -25.70 5.60
CA THR A 41 13.57 -27.07 5.31
C THR A 41 13.43 -27.87 6.60
N PRO A 42 12.32 -28.59 6.80
CA PRO A 42 12.29 -29.68 7.76
C PRO A 42 13.40 -30.69 7.47
N LEU A 43 13.81 -31.43 8.50
CA LEU A 43 14.65 -32.61 8.39
C LEU A 43 13.98 -33.78 9.12
N ASP A 44 13.94 -34.96 8.50
CA ASP A 44 13.29 -36.14 9.07
C ASP A 44 14.18 -36.90 10.08
N ASN A 45 13.69 -38.05 10.56
CA ASN A 45 14.37 -38.86 11.56
C ASN A 45 15.79 -39.33 11.15
N ARG A 46 16.16 -39.33 9.87
CA ARG A 46 17.54 -39.61 9.40
C ARG A 46 18.59 -38.66 10.00
N TYR A 47 18.18 -37.48 10.42
CA TYR A 47 19.04 -36.45 11.01
C TYR A 47 18.92 -36.35 12.54
N LYS A 48 18.08 -37.20 13.18
CA LYS A 48 17.71 -37.10 14.60
C LYS A 48 18.91 -37.18 15.57
N GLU A 49 19.94 -37.93 15.22
CA GLU A 49 21.17 -38.09 16.01
C GLU A 49 22.15 -36.93 15.81
N LYS A 50 22.18 -36.32 14.61
CA LYS A 50 23.02 -35.17 14.28
C LYS A 50 22.45 -33.82 14.76
N ILE A 51 21.24 -33.80 15.35
CA ILE A 51 20.56 -32.58 15.80
C ILE A 51 20.10 -32.72 17.26
N SER A 52 20.58 -31.81 18.13
CA SER A 52 20.19 -31.75 19.53
C SER A 52 18.67 -31.61 19.70
N PRO A 53 18.04 -32.22 20.74
CA PRO A 53 16.58 -32.20 20.89
C PRO A 53 15.96 -30.80 20.80
N GLY A 54 16.61 -29.79 21.38
CA GLY A 54 16.16 -28.39 21.37
C GLY A 54 16.24 -27.69 20.01
N GLN A 55 17.10 -28.13 19.09
CA GLN A 55 17.29 -27.54 17.75
C GLN A 55 16.49 -28.26 16.63
N ARG A 56 15.88 -29.42 16.91
CA ARG A 56 15.13 -30.21 15.91
C ARG A 56 14.03 -29.41 15.22
N TRP A 57 13.81 -29.71 13.94
CA TRP A 57 12.77 -29.08 13.11
C TRP A 57 12.32 -30.07 12.04
N THR A 58 11.25 -30.78 12.34
CA THR A 58 10.63 -31.83 11.52
C THR A 58 9.31 -31.32 10.91
N CYS A 59 8.73 -32.04 9.96
CA CYS A 59 7.44 -31.65 9.38
C CYS A 59 6.34 -31.63 10.45
N ALA A 60 6.36 -32.59 11.38
CA ALA A 60 5.48 -32.60 12.56
C ALA A 60 5.64 -31.34 13.43
N LEU A 61 6.87 -30.84 13.64
CA LEU A 61 7.10 -29.59 14.39
C LEU A 61 6.62 -28.34 13.63
N LEU A 62 6.78 -28.28 12.30
CA LEU A 62 6.21 -27.20 11.47
C LEU A 62 4.69 -27.15 11.62
N ILE A 63 4.01 -28.29 11.44
CA ILE A 63 2.55 -28.42 11.56
C ILE A 63 2.08 -28.02 12.97
N ASN A 64 2.71 -28.57 14.01
CA ASN A 64 2.29 -28.33 15.39
C ASN A 64 2.54 -26.87 15.80
N THR A 65 3.63 -26.23 15.35
CA THR A 65 3.90 -24.81 15.64
C THR A 65 2.82 -23.91 15.02
N CYS A 66 2.36 -24.22 13.79
CA CYS A 66 1.23 -23.50 13.19
C CYS A 66 -0.06 -23.70 14.00
N LYS A 67 -0.38 -24.94 14.40
CA LYS A 67 -1.57 -25.24 15.22
C LYS A 67 -1.56 -24.53 16.58
N THR A 68 -0.42 -24.48 17.27
CA THR A 68 -0.28 -23.74 18.55
C THR A 68 -0.45 -22.23 18.36
N GLU A 69 -0.05 -21.68 17.22
CA GLU A 69 -0.34 -20.29 16.83
C GLU A 69 -1.77 -20.08 16.28
N GLN A 70 -2.69 -21.03 16.49
CA GLN A 70 -4.08 -21.04 16.00
C GLN A 70 -4.22 -20.94 14.47
N LYS A 71 -3.24 -21.46 13.72
CA LYS A 71 -3.17 -21.39 12.25
C LYS A 71 -3.22 -22.77 11.62
N THR A 72 -4.08 -22.92 10.62
CA THR A 72 -4.19 -24.18 9.86
C THR A 72 -3.27 -24.14 8.65
N LEU A 73 -2.17 -24.88 8.70
CA LEU A 73 -1.36 -25.19 7.53
C LEU A 73 -2.13 -26.17 6.63
N GLY A 74 -2.20 -25.91 5.31
CA GLY A 74 -2.96 -26.78 4.38
C GLY A 74 -2.21 -27.20 3.11
N LEU A 75 -1.12 -26.52 2.76
CA LEU A 75 -0.21 -26.88 1.67
C LEU A 75 1.24 -26.56 2.10
N VAL A 76 2.20 -27.36 1.65
CA VAL A 76 3.63 -27.06 1.73
C VAL A 76 4.24 -27.06 0.32
N ILE A 77 4.93 -25.97 -0.03
CA ILE A 77 5.69 -25.81 -1.27
C ILE A 77 7.19 -25.89 -0.97
N ASP A 78 7.84 -26.93 -1.49
CA ASP A 78 9.27 -27.19 -1.35
C ASP A 78 10.03 -26.72 -2.61
N LEU A 79 10.90 -25.74 -2.42
CA LEU A 79 11.73 -25.09 -3.45
C LEU A 79 13.14 -25.70 -3.57
N THR A 80 13.38 -26.86 -2.97
CA THR A 80 14.70 -27.53 -2.98
C THR A 80 14.84 -28.51 -4.15
N ASN A 81 16.02 -28.54 -4.75
CA ASN A 81 16.38 -29.43 -5.86
C ASN A 81 16.84 -30.83 -5.38
N THR A 82 16.47 -31.24 -4.17
CA THR A 82 16.91 -32.50 -3.55
C THR A 82 15.80 -33.11 -2.69
N GLU A 83 15.87 -34.42 -2.46
CA GLU A 83 14.91 -35.21 -1.66
C GLU A 83 15.56 -35.81 -0.40
N ARG A 84 16.80 -35.38 -0.11
CA ARG A 84 17.56 -35.90 1.04
C ARG A 84 16.99 -35.48 2.41
N PHE A 85 16.24 -34.38 2.47
CA PHE A 85 15.83 -33.74 3.73
C PHE A 85 14.69 -34.43 4.48
N TYR A 86 13.57 -34.75 3.81
CA TYR A 86 12.42 -35.44 4.39
C TYR A 86 11.60 -36.19 3.33
N ARG A 87 10.63 -37.02 3.74
CA ARG A 87 9.69 -37.71 2.85
C ARG A 87 8.30 -37.08 2.93
N SER A 88 7.98 -36.23 1.97
CA SER A 88 6.75 -35.42 1.96
C SER A 88 5.45 -36.24 2.00
N GLN A 89 5.37 -37.28 1.16
CA GLN A 89 4.19 -38.11 0.97
C GLN A 89 3.76 -38.92 2.20
N THR A 90 4.64 -39.08 3.18
CA THR A 90 4.27 -39.64 4.50
C THR A 90 4.07 -38.52 5.52
N GLU A 91 4.97 -37.53 5.59
CA GLU A 91 4.90 -36.57 6.70
C GLU A 91 3.81 -35.48 6.60
N PHE A 92 3.31 -35.16 5.40
CA PHE A 92 2.27 -34.13 5.17
C PHE A 92 0.92 -34.69 4.68
N GLU A 93 0.93 -35.57 3.68
CA GLU A 93 -0.30 -36.08 3.04
C GLU A 93 -1.16 -36.89 4.04
N GLU A 94 -0.55 -37.71 4.90
CA GLU A 94 -1.21 -38.42 6.02
C GLU A 94 -1.97 -37.50 7.00
N LYS A 95 -1.69 -36.19 6.98
CA LYS A 95 -2.30 -35.17 7.87
C LYS A 95 -3.25 -34.24 7.13
N ASN A 96 -3.66 -34.61 5.91
CA ASN A 96 -4.50 -33.80 5.01
C ASN A 96 -3.89 -32.43 4.68
N ILE A 97 -2.55 -32.39 4.55
CA ILE A 97 -1.79 -31.22 4.09
C ILE A 97 -1.22 -31.56 2.72
N GLN A 98 -1.58 -30.76 1.72
CA GLN A 98 -1.08 -30.94 0.36
C GLN A 98 0.42 -30.67 0.30
N TYR A 99 1.09 -31.24 -0.70
CA TYR A 99 2.52 -31.02 -0.93
C TYR A 99 2.79 -30.79 -2.41
N GLU A 100 3.65 -29.82 -2.71
CA GLU A 100 4.13 -29.53 -4.07
C GLU A 100 5.63 -29.28 -4.05
N LYS A 101 6.36 -29.76 -5.06
CA LYS A 101 7.82 -29.58 -5.19
C LYS A 101 8.18 -28.85 -6.47
N ILE A 102 8.66 -27.61 -6.34
CA ILE A 102 9.09 -26.76 -7.45
C ILE A 102 10.62 -26.69 -7.42
N ARG A 103 11.28 -27.45 -8.31
CA ARG A 103 12.72 -27.67 -8.27
C ARG A 103 13.53 -26.48 -8.80
N CYS A 104 13.62 -25.41 -8.00
CA CYS A 104 14.51 -24.29 -8.28
C CYS A 104 15.98 -24.74 -8.15
N ARG A 105 16.81 -24.45 -9.17
CA ARG A 105 18.24 -24.79 -9.20
C ARG A 105 19.02 -24.14 -8.04
N GLY A 106 20.21 -24.69 -7.76
CA GLY A 106 21.21 -24.08 -6.87
C GLY A 106 22.13 -23.11 -7.63
N HIS A 107 22.98 -22.39 -6.89
CA HIS A 107 24.04 -21.49 -7.38
C HIS A 107 23.61 -20.29 -8.25
N GLY A 108 23.69 -19.08 -7.67
CA GLY A 108 23.57 -17.79 -8.39
C GLY A 108 22.19 -17.42 -8.93
N GLU A 109 21.49 -18.37 -9.55
CA GLU A 109 20.28 -18.14 -10.34
C GLU A 109 19.03 -17.84 -9.47
N THR A 110 18.15 -17.02 -10.03
CA THR A 110 16.79 -16.81 -9.56
C THR A 110 15.83 -17.83 -10.20
N PRO A 111 14.68 -18.16 -9.56
CA PRO A 111 13.64 -18.99 -10.18
C PRO A 111 13.22 -18.48 -11.56
N SER A 112 13.10 -19.40 -12.52
CA SER A 112 12.68 -19.10 -13.90
C SER A 112 11.20 -18.71 -13.99
N ASP A 113 10.78 -18.11 -15.10
CA ASP A 113 9.38 -17.74 -15.34
C ASP A 113 8.43 -18.94 -15.21
N GLU A 114 8.79 -20.12 -15.74
CA GLU A 114 8.04 -21.36 -15.54
C GLU A 114 7.85 -21.73 -14.04
N GLN A 115 8.88 -21.53 -13.22
CA GLN A 115 8.84 -21.82 -11.79
C GLN A 115 8.02 -20.78 -11.02
N ILE A 116 8.08 -19.52 -11.45
CA ILE A 116 7.25 -18.41 -10.94
C ILE A 116 5.77 -18.70 -11.26
N ASP A 117 5.46 -18.99 -12.53
CA ASP A 117 4.11 -19.26 -13.00
C ASP A 117 3.54 -20.51 -12.33
N ARG A 118 4.33 -21.57 -12.17
CA ARG A 118 3.93 -22.76 -11.40
C ARG A 118 3.65 -22.42 -9.93
N PHE A 119 4.50 -21.63 -9.28
CA PHE A 119 4.30 -21.21 -7.89
C PHE A 119 3.00 -20.44 -7.72
N VAL A 120 2.74 -19.46 -8.58
CA VAL A 120 1.51 -18.65 -8.57
C VAL A 120 0.27 -19.51 -8.80
N ASN A 121 0.27 -20.34 -9.84
CA ASN A 121 -0.85 -21.23 -10.18
C ASN A 121 -1.18 -22.22 -9.06
N VAL A 122 -0.16 -22.76 -8.38
CA VAL A 122 -0.34 -23.66 -7.22
C VAL A 122 -0.95 -22.91 -6.04
N CYS A 123 -0.45 -21.70 -5.74
CA CYS A 123 -0.97 -20.89 -4.64
C CYS A 123 -2.44 -20.49 -4.86
N ASN A 124 -2.81 -20.05 -6.07
CA ASN A 124 -4.18 -19.66 -6.39
C ASN A 124 -5.16 -20.83 -6.28
N LYS A 125 -4.88 -21.96 -6.95
CA LYS A 125 -5.70 -23.18 -6.88
C LYS A 125 -5.90 -23.67 -5.44
N PHE A 126 -4.88 -23.54 -4.59
CA PHE A 126 -5.00 -23.85 -3.18
C PHE A 126 -5.93 -22.87 -2.45
N PHE A 127 -5.72 -21.56 -2.58
CA PHE A 127 -6.49 -20.54 -1.86
C PHE A 127 -7.94 -20.40 -2.33
N GLU A 128 -8.26 -20.70 -3.59
CA GLU A 128 -9.63 -20.84 -4.11
C GLU A 128 -10.45 -21.80 -3.23
N HIS A 129 -9.86 -22.94 -2.87
CA HIS A 129 -10.51 -24.02 -2.13
C HIS A 129 -10.24 -23.96 -0.61
N ASN A 130 -9.24 -23.17 -0.17
CA ASN A 130 -8.76 -23.12 1.22
C ASN A 130 -8.42 -21.68 1.66
N PRO A 131 -9.33 -20.70 1.53
CA PRO A 131 -8.99 -19.27 1.67
C PRO A 131 -8.44 -18.86 3.05
N THR A 132 -8.76 -19.64 4.09
CA THR A 132 -8.36 -19.43 5.50
C THR A 132 -7.19 -20.30 5.97
N LYS A 133 -6.67 -21.21 5.13
CA LYS A 133 -5.48 -22.01 5.45
C LYS A 133 -4.22 -21.33 4.92
N LEU A 134 -3.09 -21.60 5.56
CA LEU A 134 -1.78 -21.07 5.16
C LEU A 134 -1.02 -22.05 4.26
N ILE A 135 -0.19 -21.49 3.39
CA ILE A 135 0.84 -22.20 2.63
C ILE A 135 2.18 -22.07 3.37
N GLY A 136 2.82 -23.20 3.68
CA GLY A 136 4.21 -23.24 4.14
C GLY A 136 5.15 -23.25 2.93
N VAL A 137 6.13 -22.35 2.87
CA VAL A 137 7.08 -22.30 1.76
C VAL A 137 8.50 -22.39 2.30
N HIS A 138 9.34 -23.24 1.70
CA HIS A 138 10.75 -23.33 2.09
C HIS A 138 11.67 -23.58 0.91
N CYS A 139 12.91 -23.11 1.03
CA CYS A 139 14.07 -23.68 0.36
C CYS A 139 14.94 -24.36 1.44
N THR A 140 16.27 -24.38 1.29
CA THR A 140 17.17 -24.88 2.35
C THR A 140 17.00 -24.08 3.65
N HIS A 141 17.05 -22.75 3.57
CA HIS A 141 17.02 -21.85 4.74
C HIS A 141 15.75 -21.01 4.88
N GLY A 142 14.90 -20.92 3.85
CA GLY A 142 13.64 -20.15 3.92
C GLY A 142 13.81 -18.64 3.85
N PHE A 143 14.77 -18.15 3.05
CA PHE A 143 15.05 -16.72 2.85
C PHE A 143 15.03 -16.36 1.38
N ASN A 144 16.14 -16.47 0.63
CA ASN A 144 16.26 -15.89 -0.72
C ASN A 144 15.23 -16.43 -1.76
N ARG A 145 15.33 -17.70 -2.18
CA ARG A 145 14.35 -18.32 -3.11
C ARG A 145 12.89 -18.26 -2.61
N THR A 146 12.69 -18.40 -1.30
CA THR A 146 11.38 -18.37 -0.65
C THR A 146 10.74 -16.99 -0.68
N GLY A 147 11.49 -15.98 -0.27
CA GLY A 147 11.09 -14.58 -0.29
C GLY A 147 10.89 -14.08 -1.70
N PHE A 148 11.76 -14.46 -2.65
CA PHE A 148 11.60 -14.11 -4.06
C PHE A 148 10.24 -14.54 -4.63
N LEU A 149 9.89 -15.83 -4.50
CA LEU A 149 8.60 -16.33 -5.02
C LEU A 149 7.39 -15.77 -4.25
N ILE A 150 7.50 -15.60 -2.91
CA ILE A 150 6.45 -14.94 -2.13
C ILE A 150 6.30 -13.47 -2.56
N CYS A 151 7.38 -12.72 -2.75
CA CYS A 151 7.33 -11.32 -3.19
C CYS A 151 6.71 -11.21 -4.59
N ILE A 152 7.09 -12.07 -5.54
CA ILE A 152 6.48 -12.06 -6.88
C ILE A 152 4.98 -12.39 -6.81
N TYR A 153 4.56 -13.34 -5.96
CA TYR A 153 3.14 -13.62 -5.74
C TYR A 153 2.40 -12.42 -5.11
N LEU A 154 3.06 -11.72 -4.18
CA LEU A 154 2.59 -10.46 -3.60
C LEU A 154 2.70 -9.27 -4.56
N CYS A 155 3.38 -9.37 -5.69
CA CYS A 155 3.31 -8.36 -6.75
C CYS A 155 2.23 -8.70 -7.79
N ARG A 156 2.14 -9.96 -8.23
CA ARG A 156 1.22 -10.38 -9.31
C ARG A 156 -0.24 -10.51 -8.89
N GLU A 157 -0.50 -11.18 -7.77
CA GLU A 157 -1.88 -11.35 -7.27
C GLU A 157 -2.22 -10.27 -6.24
N TYR A 158 -1.19 -9.89 -5.46
CA TYR A 158 -1.10 -8.84 -4.45
C TYR A 158 -1.32 -7.37 -4.89
N ASP A 159 -0.93 -7.05 -6.13
CA ASP A 159 -0.52 -5.70 -6.61
C ASP A 159 0.27 -4.86 -5.58
N MET A 160 1.07 -5.52 -4.74
CA MET A 160 1.95 -4.85 -3.80
C MET A 160 3.16 -4.33 -4.57
N SER A 161 3.54 -3.07 -4.34
CA SER A 161 4.80 -2.55 -4.87
C SER A 161 5.97 -3.38 -4.35
N ILE A 162 7.01 -3.56 -5.17
CA ILE A 162 8.02 -4.59 -4.90
C ILE A 162 8.83 -4.30 -3.63
N ASP A 163 9.05 -3.03 -3.31
CA ASP A 163 9.63 -2.54 -2.07
C ASP A 163 8.79 -2.97 -0.85
N ALA A 164 7.47 -2.82 -0.92
CA ALA A 164 6.54 -3.19 0.14
C ALA A 164 6.41 -4.71 0.29
N ALA A 165 6.51 -5.48 -0.80
CA ALA A 165 6.58 -6.94 -0.75
C ALA A 165 7.88 -7.43 -0.10
N ILE A 166 9.02 -6.85 -0.46
CA ILE A 166 10.33 -7.13 0.14
C ILE A 166 10.36 -6.76 1.63
N ASP A 167 9.86 -5.58 2.00
CA ASP A 167 9.75 -5.10 3.39
C ASP A 167 8.80 -5.96 4.23
N MET A 168 7.64 -6.36 3.69
CA MET A 168 6.72 -7.28 4.38
C MET A 168 7.38 -8.64 4.62
N PHE A 169 8.11 -9.18 3.64
CA PHE A 169 8.88 -10.41 3.82
C PHE A 169 9.99 -10.23 4.86
N ALA A 170 10.74 -9.12 4.81
CA ALA A 170 11.81 -8.82 5.76
C ALA A 170 11.30 -8.69 7.20
N LYS A 171 10.20 -7.97 7.43
CA LYS A 171 9.55 -7.82 8.75
C LYS A 171 9.05 -9.15 9.31
N ALA A 172 8.53 -10.04 8.45
CA ALA A 172 8.05 -11.35 8.88
C ALA A 172 9.18 -12.40 9.06
N ARG A 173 10.30 -12.24 8.34
CA ARG A 173 11.38 -13.22 8.20
C ARG A 173 12.74 -12.53 8.24
N GLU A 174 13.03 -11.82 9.33
CA GLU A 174 14.24 -11.00 9.51
C GLU A 174 15.54 -11.75 9.14
N PRO A 175 16.42 -11.18 8.30
CA PRO A 175 16.38 -9.82 7.74
C PRO A 175 15.69 -9.72 6.36
N GLY A 176 15.09 -10.81 5.85
CA GLY A 176 14.53 -10.88 4.51
C GLY A 176 15.46 -11.52 3.48
N ILE A 177 15.41 -11.06 2.24
CA ILE A 177 16.26 -11.53 1.13
C ILE A 177 17.64 -10.88 1.27
N TYR A 178 18.68 -11.67 1.54
CA TYR A 178 20.06 -11.21 1.82
C TYR A 178 21.07 -11.54 0.70
N LYS A 179 20.59 -11.90 -0.49
CA LYS A 179 21.39 -12.01 -1.72
C LYS A 179 20.93 -10.94 -2.71
N GLN A 180 21.83 -10.05 -3.11
CA GLN A 180 21.53 -8.90 -3.98
C GLN A 180 20.90 -9.32 -5.32
N ASP A 181 21.37 -10.43 -5.91
CA ASP A 181 20.90 -10.94 -7.21
C ASP A 181 19.38 -11.14 -7.27
N TYR A 182 18.80 -11.59 -6.15
CA TYR A 182 17.36 -11.77 -6.01
C TYR A 182 16.61 -10.44 -5.88
N LEU A 183 17.18 -9.43 -5.22
CA LEU A 183 16.59 -8.10 -5.13
C LEU A 183 16.67 -7.36 -6.47
N ASN A 184 17.81 -7.46 -7.15
CA ASN A 184 18.03 -6.89 -8.48
C ASN A 184 17.04 -7.45 -9.51
N GLU A 185 16.82 -8.77 -9.52
CA GLU A 185 15.85 -9.40 -10.43
C GLU A 185 14.39 -9.06 -10.07
N LEU A 186 14.07 -8.89 -8.78
CA LEU A 186 12.75 -8.39 -8.36
C LEU A 186 12.53 -6.95 -8.85
N LEU A 187 13.52 -6.07 -8.71
CA LEU A 187 13.48 -4.70 -9.24
C LEU A 187 13.42 -4.66 -10.77
N ARG A 188 14.19 -5.50 -11.48
CA ARG A 188 14.15 -5.61 -12.95
C ARG A 188 12.78 -6.04 -13.48
N ARG A 189 11.96 -6.70 -12.66
CA ARG A 189 10.62 -7.23 -13.03
C ARG A 189 9.47 -6.34 -12.56
N TYR A 190 9.58 -5.73 -11.38
CA TYR A 190 8.47 -5.06 -10.68
C TYR A 190 8.88 -3.72 -10.03
N GLY A 191 10.11 -3.26 -10.26
CA GLY A 191 10.58 -1.94 -9.85
C GLY A 191 9.99 -0.83 -10.72
N ASP A 192 9.88 0.34 -10.11
CA ASP A 192 9.49 1.60 -10.77
C ASP A 192 10.74 2.49 -10.95
N GLU A 193 10.68 3.49 -11.84
CA GLU A 193 11.79 4.43 -12.05
C GLU A 193 12.18 5.21 -10.78
N SER A 194 11.27 5.25 -9.78
CA SER A 194 11.51 5.82 -8.45
C SER A 194 12.36 4.95 -7.50
N VAL A 195 12.61 3.67 -7.82
CA VAL A 195 13.34 2.71 -6.96
C VAL A 195 14.49 2.07 -7.75
N THR A 196 15.60 2.81 -7.85
CA THR A 196 16.78 2.41 -8.64
C THR A 196 17.68 1.35 -7.99
N ASP A 197 17.61 1.17 -6.67
CA ASP A 197 18.32 0.12 -5.93
C ASP A 197 17.58 -0.21 -4.61
N ILE A 198 17.70 -1.46 -4.16
CA ILE A 198 17.39 -1.92 -2.81
C ILE A 198 18.60 -2.74 -2.35
N PRO A 199 19.49 -2.18 -1.52
CA PRO A 199 20.69 -2.89 -1.06
C PRO A 199 20.31 -4.04 -0.12
N ALA A 200 20.91 -5.20 -0.32
CA ALA A 200 20.66 -6.37 0.50
C ALA A 200 21.10 -6.11 1.96
N PRO A 201 20.29 -6.51 2.95
CA PRO A 201 20.68 -6.44 4.35
C PRO A 201 21.92 -7.30 4.61
N PRO A 202 22.76 -6.94 5.62
CA PRO A 202 23.92 -7.74 6.00
C PRO A 202 23.58 -9.21 6.20
N ARG A 203 24.48 -10.10 5.75
CA ARG A 203 24.31 -11.55 5.92
C ARG A 203 24.07 -11.86 7.41
N PRO A 204 23.04 -12.64 7.77
CA PRO A 204 22.74 -12.98 9.15
C PRO A 204 23.94 -13.58 9.90
N ALA A 205 24.02 -13.43 11.22
CA ALA A 205 25.12 -14.00 12.01
C ALA A 205 25.27 -15.53 11.83
N TRP A 206 24.15 -16.27 11.71
CA TRP A 206 24.13 -17.71 11.41
C TRP A 206 24.62 -18.06 9.99
N CYS A 207 24.83 -17.07 9.12
CA CYS A 207 25.52 -17.25 7.84
C CYS A 207 27.05 -17.15 7.94
N LEU A 208 27.57 -16.66 9.07
CA LEU A 208 29.00 -16.40 9.34
C LEU A 208 29.62 -17.43 10.31
N THR A 209 28.79 -18.25 10.96
CA THR A 209 29.23 -19.30 11.90
C THR A 209 29.74 -20.55 11.17
N ASN A 210 30.89 -20.38 10.51
CA ASN A 210 32.03 -21.32 10.42
C ASN A 210 33.03 -20.76 9.41
N SER A 211 34.31 -20.69 9.79
CA SER A 211 35.38 -20.14 8.96
C SER A 211 35.90 -21.16 7.96
N ASP A 212 35.24 -21.27 6.81
CA ASP A 212 35.79 -21.81 5.57
C ASP A 212 35.10 -21.10 4.38
N ASP A 213 35.85 -20.31 3.61
CA ASP A 213 35.37 -19.61 2.40
C ASP A 213 35.37 -20.54 1.16
N GLU A 214 34.71 -21.70 1.30
CA GLU A 214 34.44 -22.63 0.20
C GLU A 214 32.93 -22.80 -0.07
N ASP A 215 32.61 -23.17 -1.31
CA ASP A 215 31.27 -23.07 -1.90
C ASP A 215 30.23 -24.04 -1.30
N GLU A 216 28.93 -23.74 -1.49
CA GLU A 216 27.87 -24.71 -1.19
C GLU A 216 28.09 -25.99 -2.01
N PRO A 217 28.03 -27.20 -1.41
CA PRO A 217 28.53 -28.41 -2.04
C PRO A 217 27.77 -28.75 -3.34
N ASN A 218 28.52 -28.81 -4.45
CA ASN A 218 28.14 -29.08 -5.84
C ASN A 218 26.74 -29.72 -6.09
N GLU A 219 25.68 -28.91 -6.19
CA GLU A 219 24.50 -29.25 -7.02
C GLU A 219 24.78 -28.85 -8.48
N ARG A 220 25.59 -29.65 -9.20
CA ARG A 220 25.99 -29.36 -10.61
C ARG A 220 24.97 -29.86 -11.65
N PRO A 221 24.47 -28.98 -12.54
CA PRO A 221 24.18 -29.33 -13.93
C PRO A 221 25.48 -29.53 -14.73
N VAL A 222 25.37 -29.97 -15.98
CA VAL A 222 26.52 -30.16 -16.89
C VAL A 222 27.08 -28.81 -17.39
N ALA A 223 28.36 -28.80 -17.79
CA ALA A 223 29.24 -27.71 -18.25
C ALA A 223 28.59 -26.53 -19.03
N SER A 224 29.18 -25.31 -19.06
CA SER A 224 30.62 -25.02 -19.27
C SER A 224 31.07 -23.57 -18.90
N GLY A 225 32.40 -23.30 -18.81
CA GLY A 225 32.91 -22.10 -19.53
C GLY A 225 33.76 -20.96 -18.92
N GLY A 226 34.26 -20.93 -17.67
CA GLY A 226 35.25 -19.91 -17.20
C GLY A 226 34.73 -18.45 -17.01
N VAL A 227 35.49 -17.43 -16.54
CA VAL A 227 36.91 -17.29 -16.12
C VAL A 227 37.05 -16.37 -14.86
N LYS A 228 38.19 -16.46 -14.16
CA LYS A 228 38.62 -15.97 -12.83
C LYS A 228 38.35 -14.49 -12.38
N ARG A 229 37.90 -14.36 -11.12
CA ARG A 229 38.39 -13.59 -9.92
C ARG A 229 39.64 -12.65 -10.07
N PRO A 230 39.90 -11.66 -9.18
CA PRO A 230 39.56 -11.53 -7.73
C PRO A 230 39.02 -10.11 -7.31
N HIS A 231 39.08 -9.51 -6.09
CA HIS A 231 39.72 -9.81 -4.77
C HIS A 231 38.94 -9.32 -3.49
N SER A 232 39.44 -8.31 -2.73
CA SER A 232 39.06 -7.90 -1.33
C SER A 232 39.10 -6.34 -1.15
N SER A 233 38.71 -5.66 -0.05
CA SER A 233 38.81 -5.94 1.41
C SER A 233 37.91 -5.00 2.28
N THR A 234 36.99 -5.49 3.14
CA THR A 234 37.01 -5.74 4.63
C THR A 234 36.66 -4.59 5.60
N SER A 235 36.15 -4.96 6.80
CA SER A 235 35.87 -4.16 8.04
C SER A 235 34.60 -3.26 8.07
N GLU A 236 33.88 -3.03 9.20
CA GLU A 236 33.54 -3.92 10.34
C GLU A 236 32.29 -3.44 11.14
N MET A 237 31.78 -4.30 12.04
CA MET A 237 30.69 -4.16 13.05
C MET A 237 30.25 -2.75 13.52
N SER A 238 28.96 -2.52 13.81
CA SER A 238 28.26 -3.11 14.97
C SER A 238 26.75 -2.77 15.01
N ASN A 239 25.96 -3.46 15.85
CA ASN A 239 24.49 -3.43 15.82
C ASN A 239 23.86 -3.27 17.23
N LYS A 240 22.75 -2.52 17.37
CA LYS A 240 21.94 -2.44 18.62
C LYS A 240 20.44 -2.50 18.30
N ARG A 241 19.70 -3.29 19.10
CA ARG A 241 18.28 -3.65 18.91
C ARG A 241 17.31 -2.58 19.45
N PHE A 242 16.08 -2.57 18.93
CA PHE A 242 14.90 -1.99 19.58
C PHE A 242 13.67 -2.89 19.43
N GLN A 243 12.90 -3.03 20.51
CA GLN A 243 11.50 -3.50 20.51
C GLN A 243 10.58 -2.25 20.35
N GLY A 244 9.27 -2.34 20.09
CA GLY A 244 8.37 -3.47 19.81
C GLY A 244 6.96 -2.90 19.56
N ASP A 245 6.09 -3.59 18.81
CA ASP A 245 4.88 -2.98 18.22
C ASP A 245 3.58 -3.08 19.05
N SER A 246 2.58 -2.27 18.67
CA SER A 246 1.28 -2.09 19.37
C SER A 246 0.10 -2.76 18.64
N PRO A 247 -1.03 -3.06 19.32
CA PRO A 247 -2.18 -3.76 18.70
C PRO A 247 -2.93 -2.90 17.66
N LYS A 248 -3.44 -3.57 16.60
CA LYS A 248 -4.16 -2.94 15.48
C LYS A 248 -5.53 -2.38 15.89
N LYS A 249 -5.89 -1.19 15.38
CA LYS A 249 -7.25 -0.62 15.46
C LYS A 249 -8.21 -1.30 14.48
N ILE A 250 -9.50 -1.19 14.76
CA ILE A 250 -10.61 -1.48 13.82
C ILE A 250 -10.83 -0.22 12.94
N PRO A 251 -11.07 -0.36 11.62
CA PRO A 251 -11.43 0.77 10.76
C PRO A 251 -12.71 1.47 11.22
N GLN A 252 -12.78 2.79 11.04
CA GLN A 252 -13.94 3.62 11.41
C GLN A 252 -14.28 4.58 10.27
N PHE A 253 -15.58 4.83 10.06
CA PHE A 253 -16.01 5.91 9.18
C PHE A 253 -15.64 7.27 9.79
N ALA A 254 -15.44 8.30 8.96
CA ALA A 254 -14.91 9.60 9.39
C ALA A 254 -15.68 10.24 10.57
N VAL A 255 -16.98 9.97 10.67
CA VAL A 255 -17.83 10.27 11.84
C VAL A 255 -18.73 9.05 12.09
N SER A 256 -19.05 8.77 13.36
CA SER A 256 -20.08 7.77 13.69
C SER A 256 -21.46 8.29 13.29
N LEU A 257 -22.10 7.66 12.30
CA LEU A 257 -23.40 8.06 11.76
C LEU A 257 -24.38 6.86 11.79
N PRO A 258 -25.69 7.09 12.04
CA PRO A 258 -26.72 6.09 11.81
C PRO A 258 -26.69 5.60 10.36
N GLY A 259 -27.05 4.34 10.12
CA GLY A 259 -27.13 3.79 8.76
C GLY A 259 -25.80 3.60 8.02
N VAL A 260 -24.64 3.77 8.67
CA VAL A 260 -23.32 3.50 8.08
C VAL A 260 -22.66 2.31 8.76
N THR A 261 -22.37 1.25 7.99
CA THR A 261 -21.83 -0.04 8.48
C THR A 261 -20.50 -0.37 7.81
N VAL A 262 -19.53 -0.88 8.57
CA VAL A 262 -18.24 -1.35 8.00
C VAL A 262 -18.40 -2.76 7.44
N VAL A 263 -18.09 -2.97 6.16
CA VAL A 263 -18.16 -4.29 5.51
C VAL A 263 -16.93 -5.13 5.92
N SER A 264 -16.98 -5.68 7.13
CA SER A 264 -15.84 -6.31 7.81
C SER A 264 -15.49 -7.73 7.32
N LEU A 265 -16.37 -8.38 6.55
CA LEU A 265 -16.17 -9.73 6.03
C LEU A 265 -15.56 -9.69 4.61
N GLN A 266 -14.30 -10.14 4.47
CA GLN A 266 -13.60 -10.17 3.18
C GLN A 266 -14.40 -10.80 2.02
N PRO A 267 -15.12 -11.94 2.19
CA PRO A 267 -15.91 -12.53 1.10
C PRO A 267 -16.99 -11.62 0.51
N ALA A 268 -17.53 -10.68 1.30
CA ALA A 268 -18.47 -9.66 0.84
C ALA A 268 -17.73 -8.40 0.33
N MET A 269 -16.63 -8.01 0.97
CA MET A 269 -15.88 -6.80 0.65
C MET A 269 -15.16 -6.89 -0.71
N THR A 270 -14.51 -8.01 -1.04
CA THR A 270 -13.66 -8.12 -2.23
C THR A 270 -14.41 -7.96 -3.56
N PRO A 271 -15.61 -8.55 -3.78
CA PRO A 271 -16.40 -8.28 -4.99
C PRO A 271 -16.77 -6.81 -5.18
N ILE A 272 -17.05 -6.09 -4.09
CA ILE A 272 -17.43 -4.67 -4.09
C ILE A 272 -16.22 -3.79 -4.43
N GLN A 273 -15.05 -4.07 -3.84
CA GLN A 273 -13.77 -3.44 -4.20
C GLN A 273 -13.43 -3.65 -5.68
N LEU A 274 -13.49 -4.90 -6.16
CA LEU A 274 -13.22 -5.24 -7.56
C LEU A 274 -14.22 -4.58 -8.53
N LYS A 275 -15.47 -4.34 -8.13
CA LYS A 275 -16.45 -3.61 -8.96
C LYS A 275 -16.06 -2.14 -9.10
N CYS A 276 -15.71 -1.48 -8.01
CA CYS A 276 -15.19 -0.10 -8.02
C CYS A 276 -13.92 0.03 -8.89
N GLN A 277 -12.96 -0.87 -8.70
CA GLN A 277 -11.70 -0.90 -9.46
C GLN A 277 -11.93 -1.12 -10.97
N ARG A 278 -12.80 -2.08 -11.36
CA ARG A 278 -13.17 -2.28 -12.78
C ARG A 278 -13.88 -1.07 -13.38
N MET A 279 -14.77 -0.41 -12.64
CA MET A 279 -15.45 0.82 -13.09
C MET A 279 -14.47 1.98 -13.34
N CYS A 280 -13.34 2.00 -12.62
CA CYS A 280 -12.23 2.93 -12.86
C CYS A 280 -11.21 2.46 -13.91
N GLU A 281 -11.36 1.27 -14.52
CA GLU A 281 -10.34 0.64 -15.37
C GLU A 281 -8.97 0.50 -14.63
N TRP A 282 -9.01 0.37 -13.30
CA TRP A 282 -7.86 0.32 -12.40
C TRP A 282 -7.40 -1.11 -12.16
N ASN A 283 -6.38 -1.54 -12.90
CA ASN A 283 -5.79 -2.87 -12.85
C ASN A 283 -4.72 -3.00 -11.74
N ARG A 284 -4.99 -2.47 -10.54
CA ARG A 284 -4.12 -2.58 -9.36
C ARG A 284 -5.00 -2.70 -8.10
N ARG A 285 -4.44 -3.15 -6.98
CA ARG A 285 -5.10 -3.09 -5.66
C ARG A 285 -5.13 -1.66 -5.08
N GLY A 286 -5.78 -1.54 -3.93
CA GLY A 286 -5.98 -0.27 -3.24
C GLY A 286 -7.08 0.59 -3.88
N PHE A 287 -7.19 1.82 -3.37
CA PHE A 287 -8.21 2.79 -3.75
C PHE A 287 -7.90 3.40 -5.14
N PRO A 288 -8.82 3.33 -6.13
CA PRO A 288 -8.54 3.74 -7.51
C PRO A 288 -8.56 5.26 -7.73
N GLY A 289 -9.13 6.05 -6.82
CA GLY A 289 -9.50 7.44 -7.09
C GLY A 289 -8.33 8.40 -7.36
N SER A 290 -8.52 9.32 -8.32
CA SER A 290 -7.56 10.32 -8.82
C SER A 290 -6.87 11.13 -7.71
N GLN A 291 -5.56 11.01 -7.53
CA GLN A 291 -4.79 11.70 -6.49
C GLN A 291 -4.12 12.97 -7.05
N PRO A 292 -4.52 14.18 -6.59
CA PRO A 292 -3.94 15.43 -7.07
C PRO A 292 -2.52 15.67 -6.54
N VAL A 293 -1.66 16.25 -7.39
CA VAL A 293 -0.31 16.69 -7.03
C VAL A 293 -0.33 18.09 -6.41
N SER A 294 0.71 18.47 -5.67
CA SER A 294 0.84 19.83 -5.11
C SER A 294 1.19 20.84 -6.19
N MET A 295 0.61 22.03 -6.14
CA MET A 295 1.01 23.15 -6.99
C MET A 295 2.38 23.68 -6.55
N ASP A 296 3.31 23.82 -7.50
CA ASP A 296 4.67 24.30 -7.25
C ASP A 296 5.19 25.14 -8.44
N ILE A 297 6.38 25.73 -8.28
CA ILE A 297 7.02 26.60 -9.28
C ILE A 297 7.33 25.94 -10.64
N THR A 298 7.28 24.60 -10.73
CA THR A 298 7.44 23.86 -11.99
C THR A 298 6.12 23.65 -12.73
N ASN A 299 4.99 23.60 -12.01
CA ASN A 299 3.69 23.19 -12.57
C ASN A 299 2.59 24.27 -12.54
N TYR A 300 2.73 25.33 -11.72
CA TYR A 300 1.69 26.36 -11.56
C TYR A 300 1.27 27.04 -12.88
N MET A 301 2.21 27.26 -13.80
CA MET A 301 1.96 27.82 -15.14
C MET A 301 1.01 26.97 -16.00
N THR A 302 0.89 25.67 -15.74
CA THR A 302 0.03 24.77 -16.54
C THR A 302 -1.45 25.17 -16.48
N ILE A 303 -1.90 25.84 -15.41
CA ILE A 303 -3.32 26.27 -15.28
C ILE A 303 -3.71 27.38 -16.26
N VAL A 304 -2.75 28.18 -16.73
CA VAL A 304 -2.99 29.24 -17.74
C VAL A 304 -2.54 28.83 -19.15
N GLN A 305 -1.84 27.71 -19.28
CA GLN A 305 -1.43 27.10 -20.56
C GLN A 305 -2.48 26.12 -21.13
N SER A 306 -3.58 25.89 -20.43
CA SER A 306 -4.66 24.97 -20.83
C SER A 306 -5.98 25.34 -20.16
N PRO A 307 -7.14 24.91 -20.68
CA PRO A 307 -8.42 25.11 -20.00
C PRO A 307 -8.49 24.34 -18.67
N TYR A 308 -8.72 25.06 -17.59
CA TYR A 308 -8.89 24.54 -16.22
C TYR A 308 -10.13 25.15 -15.57
N MET A 309 -10.76 24.37 -14.69
CA MET A 309 -11.75 24.84 -13.74
C MET A 309 -11.18 24.77 -12.32
N VAL A 310 -11.66 25.65 -11.44
CA VAL A 310 -11.22 25.74 -10.05
C VAL A 310 -12.39 25.57 -9.07
N SER A 311 -12.13 24.91 -7.96
CA SER A 311 -13.02 24.86 -6.79
C SER A 311 -12.20 25.07 -5.52
N TRP A 312 -12.88 25.19 -4.38
CA TRP A 312 -12.22 25.23 -3.08
C TRP A 312 -11.75 23.84 -2.67
N LYS A 313 -10.61 23.74 -2.00
CA LYS A 313 -10.25 22.53 -1.27
C LYS A 313 -10.88 22.62 0.11
N ALA A 314 -11.62 21.58 0.51
CA ALA A 314 -12.12 21.45 1.87
C ALA A 314 -11.20 20.54 2.67
N ASP A 315 -11.19 20.65 3.99
CA ASP A 315 -10.63 19.59 4.83
C ASP A 315 -11.73 18.58 5.20
N GLY A 316 -11.92 17.58 4.32
CA GLY A 316 -12.84 16.47 4.53
C GLY A 316 -12.16 15.11 4.34
N THR A 317 -12.90 14.05 4.66
CA THR A 317 -12.46 12.68 4.36
C THR A 317 -12.95 12.30 2.98
N ARG A 318 -12.01 11.97 2.09
CA ARG A 318 -12.35 11.54 0.72
C ARG A 318 -13.04 10.18 0.74
N TYR A 319 -14.11 10.06 -0.03
CA TYR A 319 -14.73 8.79 -0.37
C TYR A 319 -15.14 8.75 -1.84
N MET A 320 -14.95 7.60 -2.50
CA MET A 320 -15.75 7.27 -3.68
C MET A 320 -17.05 6.59 -3.22
N MET A 321 -18.14 6.77 -3.96
CA MET A 321 -19.43 6.13 -3.69
C MET A 321 -19.91 5.34 -4.91
N LEU A 322 -20.04 4.03 -4.75
CA LEU A 322 -20.73 3.14 -5.68
C LEU A 322 -22.21 3.06 -5.28
N ILE A 323 -23.07 3.57 -6.15
CA ILE A 323 -24.51 3.33 -6.13
C ILE A 323 -24.73 2.11 -7.03
N GLU A 324 -24.77 0.91 -6.46
CA GLU A 324 -24.98 -0.33 -7.23
C GLU A 324 -26.48 -0.54 -7.50
N ASP A 325 -27.31 -0.40 -6.48
CA ASP A 325 -28.73 -0.74 -6.44
C ASP A 325 -29.42 -0.01 -5.27
N GLU A 326 -30.76 -0.02 -5.18
CA GLU A 326 -31.52 0.80 -4.21
C GLU A 326 -31.21 0.50 -2.72
N HIS A 327 -30.69 -0.69 -2.44
CA HIS A 327 -30.26 -1.12 -1.10
C HIS A 327 -28.78 -1.55 -1.09
N LYS A 328 -27.99 -1.10 -2.07
CA LYS A 328 -26.57 -1.44 -2.23
C LYS A 328 -25.78 -0.20 -2.60
N ILE A 329 -25.48 0.61 -1.59
CA ILE A 329 -24.73 1.85 -1.73
C ILE A 329 -23.51 1.75 -0.84
N TYR A 330 -22.33 1.85 -1.45
CA TYR A 330 -21.06 1.57 -0.81
C TYR A 330 -20.11 2.76 -0.96
N MET A 331 -19.39 3.11 0.11
CA MET A 331 -18.35 4.13 0.10
C MET A 331 -16.97 3.51 0.37
N PHE A 332 -15.95 4.03 -0.31
CA PHE A 332 -14.57 3.54 -0.26
C PHE A 332 -13.65 4.66 0.25
N ASP A 333 -12.91 4.42 1.33
CA ASP A 333 -11.88 5.36 1.80
C ASP A 333 -10.53 5.18 1.08
N ARG A 334 -9.54 5.99 1.44
CA ARG A 334 -8.17 5.95 0.89
C ARG A 334 -7.43 4.63 1.15
N ASP A 335 -7.76 3.93 2.23
CA ASP A 335 -7.20 2.61 2.58
C ASP A 335 -7.99 1.47 1.91
N ASN A 336 -8.97 1.81 1.05
CA ASN A 336 -9.90 0.93 0.35
C ASN A 336 -10.89 0.17 1.27
N THR A 337 -11.10 0.66 2.50
CA THR A 337 -12.14 0.14 3.40
C THR A 337 -13.52 0.39 2.79
N VAL A 338 -14.39 -0.63 2.80
CA VAL A 338 -15.76 -0.52 2.29
C VAL A 338 -16.74 -0.26 3.44
N PHE A 339 -17.56 0.77 3.27
CA PHE A 339 -18.66 1.12 4.15
C PHE A 339 -19.97 1.02 3.38
N GLU A 340 -20.97 0.36 3.95
CA GLU A 340 -22.32 0.26 3.40
C GLU A 340 -23.20 1.39 3.99
N ILE A 341 -24.01 2.00 3.13
CA ILE A 341 -24.80 3.20 3.43
C ILE A 341 -26.28 2.89 3.23
N SER A 342 -27.02 2.85 4.33
CA SER A 342 -28.46 2.62 4.37
C SER A 342 -29.26 3.91 4.22
N HIS A 343 -30.56 3.78 3.94
CA HIS A 343 -31.58 4.85 3.95
C HIS A 343 -31.39 6.02 2.96
N ILE A 344 -30.35 6.01 2.14
CA ILE A 344 -30.04 7.09 1.19
C ILE A 344 -30.55 6.74 -0.22
N ARG A 345 -31.38 7.61 -0.82
CA ARG A 345 -32.02 7.35 -2.13
C ARG A 345 -31.46 8.21 -3.28
N PHE A 346 -31.32 7.63 -4.47
CA PHE A 346 -30.93 8.31 -5.72
C PHE A 346 -31.93 7.95 -6.84
N PRO A 347 -32.94 8.79 -7.14
CA PRO A 347 -33.91 8.52 -8.18
C PRO A 347 -33.32 8.70 -9.59
N PHE A 348 -33.87 8.00 -10.59
CA PHE A 348 -33.50 8.20 -11.99
C PHE A 348 -34.21 9.42 -12.60
N ASP A 349 -33.58 10.03 -13.61
CA ASP A 349 -34.01 11.31 -14.22
C ASP A 349 -35.32 11.17 -15.01
N ALA A 350 -35.39 10.19 -15.92
CA ALA A 350 -36.59 9.93 -16.73
C ALA A 350 -37.70 9.19 -15.96
N ASP A 351 -37.41 8.65 -14.78
CA ASP A 351 -38.37 7.97 -13.91
C ASP A 351 -37.92 8.04 -12.44
N CYS A 352 -38.50 8.96 -11.67
CA CYS A 352 -38.18 9.12 -10.26
C CYS A 352 -38.72 7.99 -9.34
N THR A 353 -39.50 7.05 -9.88
CA THR A 353 -39.86 5.83 -9.13
C THR A 353 -38.70 4.82 -9.14
N ARG A 354 -37.93 4.74 -10.22
CA ARG A 354 -36.71 3.93 -10.32
C ARG A 354 -35.51 4.55 -9.57
N HIS A 355 -34.63 3.70 -9.07
CA HIS A 355 -33.33 4.09 -8.48
C HIS A 355 -32.19 4.06 -9.52
N LEU A 356 -31.18 4.89 -9.33
CA LEU A 356 -29.93 4.93 -10.12
C LEU A 356 -29.03 3.74 -9.80
N THR A 357 -28.72 2.92 -10.78
CA THR A 357 -27.90 1.72 -10.62
C THR A 357 -26.50 1.92 -11.20
N ASN A 358 -25.56 1.03 -10.84
CA ASN A 358 -24.25 0.89 -11.46
C ASN A 358 -23.52 2.23 -11.74
N THR A 359 -23.56 3.14 -10.77
CA THR A 359 -23.07 4.52 -10.87
C THR A 359 -21.97 4.74 -9.84
N LEU A 360 -20.83 5.33 -10.23
CA LEU A 360 -19.65 5.51 -9.39
C LEU A 360 -19.20 6.97 -9.40
N VAL A 361 -19.30 7.63 -8.24
CA VAL A 361 -18.93 9.03 -8.03
C VAL A 361 -17.74 9.18 -7.07
N ASP A 362 -17.02 10.29 -7.16
CA ASP A 362 -15.85 10.64 -6.35
C ASP A 362 -16.12 11.95 -5.60
N GLY A 363 -15.80 11.98 -4.31
CA GLY A 363 -16.26 13.04 -3.42
C GLY A 363 -15.55 13.15 -2.07
N GLU A 364 -16.01 14.11 -1.29
CA GLU A 364 -15.42 14.53 -0.02
C GLU A 364 -16.52 14.66 1.04
N LEU A 365 -16.41 13.89 2.14
CA LEU A 365 -17.29 14.01 3.29
C LEU A 365 -16.74 15.11 4.21
N VAL A 366 -17.46 16.22 4.30
CA VAL A 366 -17.16 17.38 5.13
C VAL A 366 -18.17 17.47 6.28
N ILE A 367 -17.79 18.12 7.38
CA ILE A 367 -18.68 18.38 8.51
C ILE A 367 -18.95 19.88 8.56
N ASP A 368 -20.11 20.31 8.07
CA ASP A 368 -20.56 21.70 8.20
C ASP A 368 -20.85 21.99 9.68
N ASN A 369 -20.44 23.17 10.17
CA ASN A 369 -20.87 23.73 11.44
C ASN A 369 -21.94 24.81 11.18
N VAL A 370 -23.21 24.44 11.33
CA VAL A 370 -24.34 25.36 11.13
C VAL A 370 -24.93 25.71 12.50
N ASN A 371 -24.75 26.95 12.94
CA ASN A 371 -25.23 27.45 14.24
C ASN A 371 -24.80 26.58 15.44
N GLY A 372 -23.58 26.03 15.40
CA GLY A 372 -23.05 25.11 16.43
C GLY A 372 -23.39 23.64 16.21
N THR A 373 -24.30 23.32 15.28
CA THR A 373 -24.68 21.94 14.93
C THR A 373 -23.75 21.38 13.87
N LYS A 374 -23.16 20.20 14.14
CA LYS A 374 -22.34 19.46 13.17
C LYS A 374 -23.23 18.68 12.20
N CYS A 375 -23.23 19.08 10.94
CA CYS A 375 -24.04 18.52 9.86
C CYS A 375 -23.13 17.83 8.83
N PRO A 376 -23.10 16.48 8.76
CA PRO A 376 -22.29 15.77 7.77
C PRO A 376 -22.84 15.99 6.35
N ARG A 377 -21.93 16.23 5.41
CA ARG A 377 -22.25 16.49 4.00
C ARG A 377 -21.28 15.75 3.09
N PHE A 378 -21.80 15.02 2.11
CA PHE A 378 -20.99 14.47 1.02
C PHE A 378 -21.03 15.41 -0.20
N LEU A 379 -19.87 15.92 -0.59
CA LEU A 379 -19.66 16.77 -1.76
C LEU A 379 -19.14 15.92 -2.92
N ILE A 380 -19.99 15.62 -3.90
CA ILE A 380 -19.58 14.93 -5.13
C ILE A 380 -18.88 15.93 -6.05
N TYR A 381 -17.62 15.67 -6.42
CA TYR A 381 -16.84 16.54 -7.30
C TYR A 381 -16.48 15.93 -8.66
N ASP A 382 -16.54 14.61 -8.83
CA ASP A 382 -16.37 13.96 -10.14
C ASP A 382 -17.19 12.65 -10.24
N ILE A 383 -17.37 12.13 -11.45
CA ILE A 383 -18.12 10.90 -11.74
C ILE A 383 -17.38 10.05 -12.78
N VAL A 384 -17.26 8.74 -12.50
CA VAL A 384 -16.51 7.79 -13.35
C VAL A 384 -17.46 6.96 -14.19
N VAL A 385 -18.57 6.50 -13.61
CA VAL A 385 -19.58 5.68 -14.30
C VAL A 385 -20.98 6.17 -13.95
N TYR A 386 -21.89 6.21 -14.93
CA TYR A 386 -23.30 6.56 -14.77
C TYR A 386 -24.15 5.51 -15.49
N GLU A 387 -24.96 4.75 -14.76
CA GLU A 387 -25.84 3.71 -15.33
C GLU A 387 -25.11 2.76 -16.32
N ASN A 388 -23.90 2.33 -15.93
CA ASN A 388 -22.93 1.55 -16.73
C ASN A 388 -22.19 2.29 -17.88
N ASP A 389 -22.54 3.52 -18.25
CA ASP A 389 -21.75 4.33 -19.19
C ASP A 389 -20.46 4.82 -18.50
N ASN A 390 -19.29 4.61 -19.12
CA ASN A 390 -18.00 5.10 -18.61
C ASN A 390 -17.83 6.59 -18.95
N VAL A 391 -18.61 7.41 -18.25
CA VAL A 391 -18.63 8.88 -18.37
C VAL A 391 -17.31 9.52 -17.92
N GLY A 392 -16.46 8.79 -17.18
CA GLY A 392 -15.09 9.17 -16.88
C GLY A 392 -14.26 9.50 -18.12
N LYS A 393 -14.58 8.92 -19.29
CA LYS A 393 -13.90 9.21 -20.56
C LYS A 393 -14.31 10.52 -21.23
N LYS A 394 -15.34 11.21 -20.72
CA LYS A 394 -15.84 12.49 -21.24
C LYS A 394 -15.13 13.69 -20.58
N PRO A 395 -15.05 14.86 -21.22
CA PRO A 395 -14.55 16.10 -20.62
C PRO A 395 -15.17 16.41 -19.26
N PHE A 396 -14.41 17.04 -18.36
CA PHE A 396 -14.82 17.28 -16.97
C PHE A 396 -16.13 18.09 -16.85
N ARG A 397 -16.39 19.03 -17.76
CA ARG A 397 -17.68 19.77 -17.79
C ARG A 397 -18.89 18.85 -17.99
N GLU A 398 -18.83 17.89 -18.90
CA GLU A 398 -19.92 16.92 -19.11
C GLU A 398 -20.11 16.05 -17.86
N ARG A 399 -19.02 15.68 -17.18
CA ARG A 399 -19.08 14.92 -15.91
C ARG A 399 -19.75 15.74 -14.80
N LEU A 400 -19.42 17.03 -14.67
CA LEU A 400 -20.11 17.95 -13.75
C LEU A 400 -21.61 18.09 -14.07
N ASP A 401 -22.00 18.17 -15.34
CA ASP A 401 -23.41 18.31 -15.73
C ASP A 401 -24.24 17.05 -15.48
N ILE A 402 -23.61 15.87 -15.48
CA ILE A 402 -24.23 14.63 -15.01
C ILE A 402 -24.40 14.66 -13.49
N ILE A 403 -23.39 15.11 -12.73
CA ILE A 403 -23.49 15.25 -11.26
C ILE A 403 -24.59 16.22 -10.88
N ARG A 404 -24.64 17.41 -11.50
CA ARG A 404 -25.71 18.41 -11.30
C ARG A 404 -27.09 17.78 -11.50
N ARG A 405 -27.28 17.03 -12.58
CA ARG A 405 -28.54 16.34 -12.89
C ARG A 405 -28.96 15.33 -11.82
N ILE A 406 -28.02 14.51 -11.32
CA ILE A 406 -28.30 13.55 -10.23
C ILE A 406 -28.80 14.28 -8.98
N ILE A 407 -28.16 15.40 -8.64
CA ILE A 407 -28.54 16.23 -7.49
C ILE A 407 -29.88 16.93 -7.70
N ASP A 408 -30.15 17.46 -8.89
CA ASP A 408 -31.42 18.12 -9.21
C ASP A 408 -32.61 17.15 -9.23
N VAL A 409 -32.43 15.95 -9.76
CA VAL A 409 -33.45 14.88 -9.71
C VAL A 409 -33.75 14.50 -8.27
N ARG A 410 -32.71 14.35 -7.43
CA ARG A 410 -32.86 14.09 -6.01
C ARG A 410 -33.57 15.22 -5.27
N ASN A 411 -33.22 16.48 -5.55
CA ASN A 411 -33.86 17.65 -4.97
C ASN A 411 -35.35 17.72 -5.37
N LYS A 412 -35.68 17.50 -6.65
CA LYS A 412 -37.06 17.42 -7.15
C LYS A 412 -37.86 16.31 -6.44
N ALA A 413 -37.23 15.17 -6.14
CA ALA A 413 -37.88 14.08 -5.42
C ALA A 413 -38.13 14.41 -3.94
N ILE A 414 -37.19 15.09 -3.26
CA ILE A 414 -37.39 15.60 -1.89
C ILE A 414 -38.57 16.59 -1.86
N THR A 415 -38.63 17.57 -2.78
CA THR A 415 -39.72 18.55 -2.85
C THR A 415 -41.09 17.91 -3.16
N LYS A 416 -41.11 16.73 -3.80
CA LYS A 416 -42.31 15.92 -4.04
C LYS A 416 -42.68 14.98 -2.88
N GLY A 417 -41.90 14.93 -1.80
CA GLY A 417 -42.09 13.99 -0.69
C GLY A 417 -41.71 12.54 -1.01
N LEU A 418 -41.02 12.28 -2.14
CA LEU A 418 -40.57 10.94 -2.55
C LEU A 418 -39.25 10.53 -1.88
N ILE A 419 -38.62 11.43 -1.12
CA ILE A 419 -37.48 11.19 -0.25
C ILE A 419 -37.68 12.00 1.02
N ASP A 420 -37.77 11.33 2.18
CA ASP A 420 -37.65 11.98 3.47
C ASP A 420 -36.17 12.23 3.77
N ARG A 421 -35.76 13.49 3.65
CA ARG A 421 -34.39 13.95 3.91
C ARG A 421 -33.94 13.74 5.37
N SER A 422 -34.85 13.53 6.32
CA SER A 422 -34.47 13.23 7.71
C SER A 422 -33.93 11.82 7.91
N GLN A 423 -34.14 10.91 6.95
CA GLN A 423 -33.55 9.56 6.93
C GLN A 423 -32.14 9.53 6.30
N ASP A 424 -31.70 10.60 5.63
CA ASP A 424 -30.36 10.67 5.03
C ASP A 424 -29.29 10.61 6.14
N PRO A 425 -28.33 9.66 6.11
CA PRO A 425 -27.23 9.62 7.09
C PRO A 425 -26.30 10.84 6.99
N PHE A 426 -26.26 11.48 5.82
CA PHE A 426 -25.57 12.75 5.55
C PHE A 426 -26.18 13.45 4.34
N SER A 427 -26.11 14.78 4.30
CA SER A 427 -26.67 15.55 3.18
C SER A 427 -25.77 15.47 1.95
N ILE A 428 -26.27 15.01 0.81
CA ILE A 428 -25.51 15.03 -0.45
C ILE A 428 -25.63 16.41 -1.13
N ARG A 429 -24.57 16.88 -1.79
CA ARG A 429 -24.56 17.97 -2.79
C ARG A 429 -23.50 17.70 -3.88
N ASN A 430 -23.60 18.39 -5.01
CA ASN A 430 -22.47 18.58 -5.91
C ASN A 430 -21.46 19.56 -5.25
N LYS A 431 -20.21 19.51 -5.71
CA LYS A 431 -19.21 20.55 -5.45
C LYS A 431 -19.17 21.48 -6.66
N ASP A 432 -19.29 22.79 -6.44
CA ASP A 432 -19.28 23.75 -7.53
C ASP A 432 -17.85 24.02 -8.02
N PHE A 433 -17.71 24.19 -9.33
CA PHE A 433 -16.48 24.55 -10.02
C PHE A 433 -16.74 25.75 -10.93
N TRP A 434 -15.78 26.67 -10.97
CA TRP A 434 -15.84 27.90 -11.74
C TRP A 434 -14.65 28.01 -12.69
N ASP A 435 -14.74 28.98 -13.60
CA ASP A 435 -13.59 29.46 -14.36
C ASP A 435 -12.55 30.18 -13.46
N LEU A 436 -11.28 30.19 -13.89
CA LEU A 436 -10.12 30.71 -13.16
C LEU A 436 -10.23 32.19 -12.77
N SER A 437 -10.99 33.02 -13.49
CA SER A 437 -11.26 34.42 -13.09
C SER A 437 -11.91 34.56 -11.70
N ASN A 438 -12.42 33.46 -11.14
CA ASN A 438 -13.01 33.41 -9.81
C ASN A 438 -12.00 33.07 -8.69
N VAL A 439 -10.74 32.73 -8.99
CA VAL A 439 -9.72 32.41 -7.96
C VAL A 439 -9.62 33.50 -6.91
N GLN A 440 -9.50 34.77 -7.31
CA GLN A 440 -9.42 35.91 -6.39
C GLN A 440 -10.62 36.01 -5.44
N LYS A 441 -11.81 35.55 -5.88
CA LYS A 441 -13.03 35.49 -5.08
C LYS A 441 -12.99 34.31 -4.09
N LEU A 442 -12.56 33.13 -4.56
CA LEU A 442 -12.47 31.89 -3.77
C LEU A 442 -11.43 31.97 -2.64
N VAL A 443 -10.29 32.62 -2.88
CA VAL A 443 -9.30 32.95 -1.83
C VAL A 443 -9.71 34.15 -0.98
N GLY A 444 -10.86 34.77 -1.26
CA GLY A 444 -11.38 35.93 -0.56
C GLY A 444 -12.09 35.57 0.75
N PRO A 445 -12.01 36.43 1.79
CA PRO A 445 -12.66 36.16 3.07
C PRO A 445 -14.19 36.07 2.95
N LYS A 446 -14.78 36.78 1.97
CA LYS A 446 -16.22 36.71 1.66
C LYS A 446 -16.67 35.29 1.26
N PHE A 447 -15.86 34.56 0.50
CA PHE A 447 -16.19 33.19 0.11
C PHE A 447 -15.96 32.23 1.27
N ARG A 448 -14.83 32.31 1.97
CA ARG A 448 -14.57 31.47 3.16
C ARG A 448 -15.67 31.60 4.22
N ALA A 449 -16.23 32.81 4.42
CA ALA A 449 -17.34 33.05 5.34
C ALA A 449 -18.72 32.52 4.88
N GLN A 450 -18.86 32.07 3.63
CA GLN A 450 -20.09 31.43 3.12
C GLN A 450 -20.06 29.89 3.23
N ILE A 451 -18.87 29.30 3.48
CA ILE A 451 -18.68 27.87 3.61
C ILE A 451 -18.72 27.48 5.10
N ALA A 452 -19.57 26.52 5.45
CA ALA A 452 -19.78 26.09 6.84
C ALA A 452 -18.75 25.06 7.35
N HIS A 453 -17.83 24.61 6.50
CA HIS A 453 -16.73 23.69 6.81
C HIS A 453 -15.38 24.33 6.51
N GLU A 454 -14.30 23.72 6.98
CA GLU A 454 -12.94 24.25 6.82
C GLU A 454 -12.46 24.19 5.35
N VAL A 455 -11.83 25.28 4.91
CA VAL A 455 -11.34 25.48 3.53
C VAL A 455 -9.82 25.67 3.58
N ASP A 456 -9.08 24.63 3.23
CA ASP A 456 -7.61 24.57 3.37
C ASP A 456 -6.83 24.90 2.09
N GLY A 457 -7.53 25.33 1.02
CA GLY A 457 -6.88 25.70 -0.24
C GLY A 457 -7.82 25.76 -1.44
N LEU A 458 -7.27 25.48 -2.62
CA LEU A 458 -7.98 25.35 -3.91
C LEU A 458 -7.64 24.02 -4.59
N ILE A 459 -8.53 23.57 -5.48
CA ILE A 459 -8.32 22.43 -6.38
C ILE A 459 -8.54 22.87 -7.82
N PHE A 460 -7.58 22.58 -8.69
CA PHE A 460 -7.58 22.91 -10.12
C PHE A 460 -7.71 21.63 -10.94
N GLN A 461 -8.82 21.51 -11.65
CA GLN A 461 -9.17 20.36 -12.47
C GLN A 461 -9.09 20.75 -13.96
N PRO A 462 -8.36 20.00 -14.81
CA PRO A 462 -8.35 20.27 -16.25
C PRO A 462 -9.75 20.08 -16.84
N GLU A 463 -10.16 20.99 -17.73
CA GLU A 463 -11.54 21.04 -18.23
C GLU A 463 -11.83 19.93 -19.27
N ALA A 464 -10.85 19.66 -20.14
CA ALA A 464 -10.99 18.74 -21.27
C ALA A 464 -10.59 17.29 -20.96
N ASP A 465 -9.87 17.05 -19.86
CA ASP A 465 -9.25 15.76 -19.57
C ASP A 465 -10.28 14.72 -19.08
N PRO A 466 -10.13 13.43 -19.48
CA PRO A 466 -10.86 12.34 -18.85
C PRO A 466 -10.44 12.16 -17.38
N TYR A 467 -11.27 11.46 -16.61
CA TYR A 467 -10.96 11.02 -15.27
C TYR A 467 -9.71 10.10 -15.30
N MET A 468 -8.73 10.39 -14.44
CA MET A 468 -7.47 9.66 -14.38
C MET A 468 -7.32 8.96 -13.02
N PRO A 469 -7.48 7.63 -12.94
CA PRO A 469 -7.22 6.84 -11.74
C PRO A 469 -5.78 7.00 -11.22
N GLY A 470 -5.57 6.83 -9.91
CA GLY A 470 -4.24 6.96 -9.30
C GLY A 470 -3.66 8.38 -9.40
N ARG A 471 -2.33 8.54 -9.44
CA ARG A 471 -1.67 9.86 -9.43
C ARG A 471 -1.93 10.63 -10.72
N SER A 472 -2.61 11.77 -10.63
CA SER A 472 -2.97 12.61 -11.77
C SER A 472 -2.09 13.88 -11.81
N PRO A 473 -1.05 13.96 -12.67
CA PRO A 473 -0.07 15.04 -12.64
C PRO A 473 -0.65 16.40 -13.08
N ARG A 474 -1.80 16.41 -13.75
CA ARG A 474 -2.50 17.63 -14.19
C ARG A 474 -3.55 18.14 -13.21
N VAL A 475 -3.97 17.36 -12.19
CA VAL A 475 -4.90 17.85 -11.17
C VAL A 475 -4.09 18.45 -10.03
N LEU A 476 -4.13 19.77 -9.88
CA LEU A 476 -3.26 20.49 -8.95
C LEU A 476 -4.05 20.93 -7.70
N LYS A 477 -3.56 20.60 -6.51
CA LYS A 477 -4.03 21.18 -5.24
C LYS A 477 -3.11 22.32 -4.82
N TRP A 478 -3.67 23.45 -4.44
CA TRP A 478 -2.93 24.59 -3.92
C TRP A 478 -3.35 24.84 -2.48
N LYS A 479 -2.40 25.20 -1.61
CA LYS A 479 -2.61 25.61 -0.22
C LYS A 479 -1.81 26.87 0.08
N GLU A 480 -2.32 27.71 0.97
CA GLU A 480 -1.56 28.80 1.59
C GLU A 480 -0.55 28.20 2.58
N ASP A 481 -1.04 27.43 3.56
CA ASP A 481 -0.21 26.67 4.51
C ASP A 481 -0.03 25.22 4.04
N ASN A 482 1.19 24.86 3.62
CA ASN A 482 1.50 23.49 3.21
C ASN A 482 1.82 22.60 4.41
N THR A 483 1.13 21.47 4.50
CA THR A 483 1.21 20.48 5.58
C THR A 483 1.69 19.12 5.09
N ILE A 484 2.32 18.35 5.99
CA ILE A 484 2.75 16.96 5.73
C ILE A 484 2.27 16.07 6.88
N ASP A 485 1.72 14.90 6.55
CA ASP A 485 1.35 13.89 7.53
C ASP A 485 2.54 12.96 7.82
N PHE A 486 3.04 12.99 9.05
CA PHE A 486 4.18 12.20 9.52
C PHE A 486 3.75 11.18 10.58
N ARG A 487 4.46 10.05 10.66
CA ARG A 487 4.40 9.20 11.85
C ARG A 487 5.38 9.77 12.88
N LEU A 488 4.87 10.25 14.00
CA LEU A 488 5.70 10.72 15.11
C LEU A 488 6.32 9.52 15.84
N LYS A 489 7.59 9.63 16.23
CA LYS A 489 8.19 8.76 17.25
C LYS A 489 9.04 9.60 18.21
N ILE A 490 8.76 9.50 19.50
CA ILE A 490 9.50 10.20 20.54
C ILE A 490 10.65 9.32 21.01
N VAL A 491 11.88 9.79 20.79
CA VAL A 491 13.11 9.06 21.11
C VAL A 491 13.86 9.82 22.19
N GLN A 492 14.38 9.11 23.20
CA GLN A 492 15.25 9.68 24.22
C GLN A 492 16.70 9.39 23.85
N GLU A 493 17.48 10.43 23.59
CA GLU A 493 18.89 10.33 23.20
C GLU A 493 19.77 10.61 24.42
N GLN A 494 20.59 9.64 24.82
CA GLN A 494 21.65 9.83 25.81
C GLN A 494 23.00 9.77 25.11
N ARG A 495 23.71 10.90 25.12
CA ARG A 495 25.12 10.99 24.73
C ARG A 495 25.98 11.00 25.97
N THR A 496 27.11 10.30 25.95
CA THR A 496 28.04 10.23 27.07
C THR A 496 28.50 11.62 27.49
N GLY A 497 28.20 12.03 28.73
CA GLY A 497 28.53 13.36 29.26
C GLY A 497 27.49 14.47 28.99
N GLN A 498 26.31 14.16 28.43
CA GLN A 498 25.25 15.15 28.22
C GLN A 498 23.93 14.76 28.92
N LEU A 499 23.10 15.76 29.22
CA LEU A 499 21.73 15.55 29.71
C LEU A 499 20.88 14.82 28.66
N ALA A 500 19.94 13.99 29.12
CA ALA A 500 19.13 13.15 28.25
C ALA A 500 18.01 13.96 27.57
N GLU A 501 18.22 14.35 26.32
CA GLU A 501 17.20 15.04 25.52
C GLU A 501 16.15 14.08 24.96
N LYS A 502 14.93 14.61 24.75
CA LYS A 502 13.86 13.93 24.02
C LYS A 502 13.67 14.61 22.68
N LYS A 503 13.74 13.82 21.60
CA LYS A 503 13.52 14.27 20.22
C LYS A 503 12.21 13.72 19.70
N ALA A 504 11.46 14.55 19.00
CA ALA A 504 10.27 14.16 18.27
C ALA A 504 10.67 13.92 16.81
N SER A 505 10.95 12.66 16.47
CA SER A 505 11.35 12.23 15.13
C SER A 505 10.13 12.05 14.24
N LEU A 506 10.18 12.61 13.03
CA LEU A 506 9.08 12.57 12.07
C LEU A 506 9.44 11.65 10.89
N TYR A 507 8.60 10.66 10.62
CA TYR A 507 8.80 9.64 9.59
C TYR A 507 7.77 9.74 8.46
N VAL A 508 8.22 9.54 7.23
CA VAL A 508 7.40 9.37 6.02
C VAL A 508 7.39 7.90 5.60
N ASN A 509 6.45 7.49 4.75
CA ASN A 509 6.46 6.15 4.18
C ASN A 509 7.54 6.06 3.07
N GLY A 510 8.20 4.91 2.93
CA GLY A 510 9.33 4.72 2.02
C GLY A 510 10.69 5.17 2.55
N LEU A 511 10.82 5.49 3.85
CA LEU A 511 12.12 5.70 4.52
C LEU A 511 12.18 5.00 5.89
N SER A 512 13.32 4.36 6.16
CA SER A 512 13.60 3.66 7.43
C SER A 512 14.17 4.58 8.52
N THR A 513 14.75 5.72 8.13
CA THR A 513 15.29 6.78 9.00
C THR A 513 14.25 7.88 9.26
N PRO A 514 14.41 8.70 10.32
CA PRO A 514 13.66 9.95 10.45
C PRO A 514 13.87 10.83 9.22
N PHE A 515 12.79 11.32 8.64
CA PHE A 515 12.83 12.29 7.53
C PHE A 515 13.23 13.67 8.04
N THR A 516 12.74 14.04 9.23
CA THR A 516 13.06 15.30 9.90
C THR A 516 12.72 15.20 11.40
N TYR A 517 12.87 16.31 12.13
CA TYR A 517 12.59 16.40 13.55
C TYR A 517 11.76 17.65 13.85
N MET A 518 10.95 17.58 14.91
CA MET A 518 10.30 18.76 15.48
C MET A 518 10.76 19.00 16.93
N ARG A 519 10.54 20.21 17.42
CA ARG A 519 10.81 20.58 18.81
C ARG A 519 9.90 19.77 19.74
N PHE A 520 10.50 19.00 20.65
CA PHE A 520 9.74 18.21 21.62
C PHE A 520 9.05 19.13 22.66
N THR A 521 7.76 18.90 22.88
CA THR A 521 6.99 19.47 23.99
C THR A 521 6.28 18.33 24.76
N PRO A 522 5.97 18.50 26.06
CA PRO A 522 5.34 17.45 26.86
C PRO A 522 4.00 16.95 26.32
N SER A 523 3.23 17.81 25.63
CA SER A 523 1.93 17.49 25.03
C SER A 523 2.02 16.54 23.83
N LEU A 524 3.19 16.41 23.18
CA LEU A 524 3.36 15.47 22.07
C LEU A 524 3.34 13.99 22.50
N ARG A 525 3.54 13.69 23.79
CA ARG A 525 3.61 12.29 24.29
C ARG A 525 2.36 11.46 23.99
N GLN A 526 1.19 12.08 23.93
CA GLN A 526 -0.07 11.40 23.61
C GLN A 526 -0.20 10.99 22.13
N TYR A 527 0.70 11.47 21.27
CA TYR A 527 0.73 11.20 19.82
C TYR A 527 1.90 10.28 19.43
N ASP A 528 2.62 9.68 20.38
CA ASP A 528 3.74 8.80 20.08
C ASP A 528 3.31 7.58 19.23
N ASN A 529 4.08 7.29 18.18
CA ASN A 529 3.81 6.30 17.13
C ASN A 529 2.51 6.52 16.32
N LYS A 530 1.79 7.64 16.52
CA LYS A 530 0.61 8.01 15.71
C LYS A 530 0.99 8.78 14.43
N ILE A 531 0.03 8.88 13.51
CA ILE A 531 0.10 9.82 12.39
C ILE A 531 -0.38 11.19 12.86
N ILE A 532 0.43 12.23 12.61
CA ILE A 532 0.13 13.63 12.89
C ILE A 532 0.35 14.47 11.64
N GLU A 533 -0.45 15.50 11.45
CA GLU A 533 -0.20 16.52 10.44
C GLU A 533 0.63 17.64 11.06
N CYS A 534 1.67 18.06 10.35
CA CYS A 534 2.56 19.16 10.75
C CYS A 534 2.63 20.23 9.67
N SER A 535 2.72 21.49 10.10
CA SER A 535 3.08 22.63 9.24
C SER A 535 4.54 23.04 9.50
N PHE A 536 5.15 23.76 8.55
CA PHE A 536 6.52 24.26 8.65
C PHE A 536 6.52 25.79 8.66
N TYR A 537 7.09 26.41 9.69
CA TYR A 537 7.09 27.87 9.86
C TYR A 537 8.36 28.33 10.56
N LYS A 538 8.97 29.43 10.08
CA LYS A 538 10.22 30.01 10.61
C LYS A 538 11.38 29.01 10.78
N GLY A 539 11.40 27.93 10.02
CA GLY A 539 12.43 26.88 10.09
C GLY A 539 12.13 25.72 11.06
N GLU A 540 11.03 25.77 11.82
CA GLU A 540 10.59 24.69 12.71
C GLU A 540 9.35 23.97 12.17
N TRP A 541 9.24 22.67 12.49
CA TRP A 541 8.00 21.90 12.32
C TRP A 541 7.09 22.05 13.53
N HIS A 542 5.83 22.37 13.31
CA HIS A 542 4.80 22.50 14.34
C HIS A 542 3.70 21.46 14.15
N PHE A 543 3.22 20.88 15.25
CA PHE A 543 2.05 19.99 15.25
C PHE A 543 0.79 20.79 14.90
N HIS A 544 0.01 20.29 13.96
CA HIS A 544 -1.29 20.84 13.57
C HIS A 544 -2.43 19.99 14.17
N ARG A 545 -2.47 18.67 13.92
CA ARG A 545 -3.47 17.75 14.48
C ARG A 545 -3.04 16.27 14.44
N GLU A 546 -3.77 15.41 15.15
CA GLU A 546 -3.73 13.95 14.94
C GLU A 546 -4.52 13.57 13.68
N ARG A 547 -4.00 12.64 12.87
CA ARG A 547 -4.67 12.11 11.67
C ARG A 547 -5.27 10.74 11.96
N THR A 548 -6.43 10.75 12.63
CA THR A 548 -7.19 9.52 12.90
C THR A 548 -7.78 8.89 11.63
N ASP A 549 -7.85 9.65 10.54
CA ASP A 549 -8.32 9.27 9.20
C ASP A 549 -7.24 8.57 8.33
N LYS A 550 -6.05 8.31 8.87
CA LYS A 550 -4.91 7.76 8.10
C LYS A 550 -4.21 6.61 8.82
N SER A 551 -4.17 5.46 8.17
CA SER A 551 -3.36 4.32 8.62
C SER A 551 -1.84 4.53 8.42
N PHE A 552 -1.44 5.42 7.51
CA PHE A 552 -0.05 5.61 7.09
C PHE A 552 0.32 7.10 6.96
N PRO A 553 1.60 7.48 7.18
CA PRO A 553 2.09 8.81 6.85
C PRO A 553 2.19 9.02 5.33
N ASN A 554 2.44 10.25 4.90
CA ASN A 554 2.67 10.54 3.47
C ASN A 554 3.86 9.74 2.92
N ALA A 555 3.78 9.35 1.65
CA ALA A 555 4.93 8.81 0.92
C ALA A 555 6.03 9.87 0.78
N LYS A 556 7.28 9.42 0.80
CA LYS A 556 8.51 10.19 0.57
C LYS A 556 8.38 11.25 -0.53
N GLU A 557 7.81 10.87 -1.67
CA GLU A 557 7.64 11.72 -2.87
C GLU A 557 6.61 12.82 -2.65
N THR A 558 5.55 12.53 -1.89
CA THR A 558 4.54 13.53 -1.48
C THR A 558 5.13 14.52 -0.48
N ALA A 559 5.95 14.04 0.47
CA ALA A 559 6.62 14.88 1.44
C ALA A 559 7.70 15.78 0.80
N PHE A 560 8.46 15.27 -0.18
CA PHE A 560 9.39 16.10 -0.97
C PHE A 560 8.66 17.17 -1.80
N GLY A 561 7.57 16.81 -2.50
CA GLY A 561 6.76 17.80 -3.23
C GLY A 561 6.18 18.90 -2.33
N ALA A 562 5.75 18.55 -1.12
CA ALA A 562 5.33 19.52 -0.12
C ALA A 562 6.49 20.39 0.43
N ILE A 563 7.70 19.84 0.56
CA ILE A 563 8.90 20.63 0.91
C ILE A 563 9.29 21.61 -0.20
N GLU A 564 9.21 21.23 -1.48
CA GLU A 564 9.50 22.19 -2.57
C GLU A 564 8.44 23.30 -2.64
N ALA A 565 7.17 22.99 -2.39
CA ALA A 565 6.10 23.98 -2.23
C ALA A 565 6.27 24.88 -0.99
N LEU A 566 6.95 24.39 0.07
CA LEU A 566 7.32 25.21 1.25
C LEU A 566 8.56 26.08 1.02
N LYS A 567 9.50 25.65 0.18
CA LYS A 567 10.70 26.43 -0.21
C LYS A 567 10.35 27.56 -1.19
N ASN A 568 9.53 27.24 -2.19
CA ASN A 568 9.15 28.13 -3.28
C ASN A 568 7.61 28.30 -3.30
N PRO A 569 7.01 28.91 -2.26
CA PRO A 569 5.57 28.99 -2.14
C PRO A 569 4.97 29.87 -3.25
N ILE A 570 4.06 29.27 -4.02
CA ILE A 570 3.13 30.02 -4.87
C ILE A 570 2.15 30.73 -3.94
N THR A 571 2.47 31.97 -3.53
CA THR A 571 1.59 32.72 -2.64
C THR A 571 0.28 33.06 -3.33
N LYS A 572 -0.71 33.47 -2.53
CA LYS A 572 -2.01 33.96 -3.02
C LYS A 572 -1.87 35.10 -4.03
N GLU A 573 -0.90 35.98 -3.81
CA GLU A 573 -0.60 37.13 -4.67
C GLU A 573 0.00 36.67 -6.00
N ILE A 574 0.95 35.72 -5.97
CA ILE A 574 1.53 35.11 -7.18
C ILE A 574 0.43 34.40 -7.98
N LEU A 575 -0.44 33.63 -7.32
CA LEU A 575 -1.52 32.88 -7.97
C LEU A 575 -2.59 33.80 -8.57
N CYS A 576 -3.00 34.85 -7.86
CA CYS A 576 -3.95 35.84 -8.40
C CYS A 576 -3.33 36.60 -9.58
N LYS A 577 -2.06 37.03 -9.46
CA LYS A 577 -1.37 37.75 -10.53
C LYS A 577 -1.14 36.90 -11.78
N LEU A 578 -0.77 35.62 -11.64
CA LEU A 578 -0.67 34.69 -12.76
C LEU A 578 -1.96 34.69 -13.61
N ILE A 579 -3.11 34.71 -12.94
CA ILE A 579 -4.41 34.68 -13.60
C ILE A 579 -4.74 36.06 -14.20
N GLU A 580 -4.44 37.16 -13.49
CA GLU A 580 -4.63 38.52 -14.00
C GLU A 580 -3.76 38.83 -15.25
N ASP A 581 -2.50 38.38 -15.26
CA ASP A 581 -1.55 38.62 -16.37
C ASP A 581 -1.81 37.70 -17.59
N HIS A 582 -2.30 36.47 -17.38
CA HIS A 582 -2.33 35.44 -18.44
C HIS A 582 -3.71 34.85 -18.78
N TRP A 583 -4.71 34.89 -17.88
CA TRP A 583 -6.03 34.35 -18.21
C TRP A 583 -6.74 35.24 -19.24
N LYS A 584 -7.32 34.59 -20.25
CA LYS A 584 -8.18 35.23 -21.24
C LYS A 584 -9.53 34.51 -21.23
N PRO A 585 -10.66 35.22 -21.34
CA PRO A 585 -11.95 34.57 -21.53
C PRO A 585 -11.88 33.70 -22.80
N ASN A 586 -12.06 32.39 -22.66
CA ASN A 586 -12.29 31.53 -23.81
C ASN A 586 -13.57 32.01 -24.52
N GLY A 587 -13.50 32.21 -25.84
CA GLY A 587 -14.54 32.87 -26.64
C GLY A 587 -15.80 32.04 -26.88
N HIS A 588 -16.37 31.45 -25.83
CA HIS A 588 -17.54 30.59 -25.87
C HIS A 588 -18.64 31.08 -24.93
N ASN A 589 -19.56 31.82 -25.53
CA ASN A 589 -20.92 32.14 -25.11
C ASN A 589 -21.16 32.59 -23.66
N GLN A 590 -21.46 33.89 -23.53
CA GLN A 590 -22.50 34.34 -22.61
C GLN A 590 -23.83 33.64 -22.96
N ALA A 591 -24.27 32.68 -22.16
CA ALA A 591 -25.60 32.09 -22.23
C ALA A 591 -26.02 31.57 -20.85
N SER A 592 -27.28 31.79 -20.46
CA SER A 592 -27.90 31.38 -19.19
C SER A 592 -27.16 31.79 -17.90
N HIS A 593 -27.60 32.93 -17.35
CA HIS A 593 -27.68 33.12 -15.90
C HIS A 593 -28.82 32.26 -15.31
#